data_AF-A0A7V0WF35-F1
#
_entry.id   AF-A0A7V0WF35-F1
#
_cell.length_a   1.000
_cell.length_b   1.000
_cell.length_c   1.000
_cell.angle_alpha   90.00
_cell.angle_beta   90.00
_cell.angle_gamma   90.00
#
_symmetry.space_group_name_H-M   'P 1'
#
loop_
_entity.id
_entity.type
_entity.pdbx_description
1 polymer ?
#
loop_
_entity_poly.entity_id
_entity_poly.type
_entity_poly.pdbx_seq_one_letter_code
_entity_poly.pdbx_strand_id
1 'polypeptide(L)'
;LFKKVEYPKNRLALFYGITTLSLAFSYINPTGWDAFLIALSPKYAFLQKDVQEYASPFFHYLNKLQGINTGYAVLACLFPILLIIRNKKMDLAQAILVAGLFIMAAKSSRFIAFFGPVAVMVTGKETNILLQDLLKNRATKRIQKAGASVFILFLLSITVFFLAYGNFRGINFGVAKNRTVPVQAVDFMERNRLPGNIYNSPAFGGYITWRAYPDRMTFIDTRWINSTVQFEWRWINDALDSIYSEELHEGRQPLWRRLLDHYNINLIMINLMDAYGTAPELLLKLPEDRQWALVYADSICAIFVRNVPAYEHIIEQFEQPKENIYNIIIAESAYKSVYKQNPNYLITLGKTFYAMGRLEDAVTAYRYASKRMPGNLWIKKKVDETEAELKQKNED
;
A
#
# COMPACT_ATOMS: atom_id res chain seq x y z
N LEU A 1 -30.09 22.82 -21.95
CA LEU A 1 -30.26 22.23 -23.29
C LEU A 1 -28.92 22.32 -24.00
N PHE A 2 -28.24 21.17 -24.12
CA PHE A 2 -26.86 21.08 -24.58
C PHE A 2 -26.74 21.50 -26.04
N LYS A 3 -25.76 22.35 -26.39
CA LYS A 3 -25.48 22.71 -27.79
C LYS A 3 -25.15 21.42 -28.56
N LYS A 4 -25.93 21.08 -29.58
CA LYS A 4 -25.60 20.00 -30.52
C LYS A 4 -24.36 20.43 -31.29
N VAL A 5 -23.22 19.79 -31.00
CA VAL A 5 -22.02 19.94 -31.82
C VAL A 5 -22.21 19.04 -33.04
N GLU A 6 -22.28 19.61 -34.24
CA GLU A 6 -22.35 18.84 -35.48
C GLU A 6 -20.94 18.42 -35.90
N TYR A 7 -20.71 17.11 -35.94
CA TYR A 7 -19.46 16.53 -36.43
C TYR A 7 -19.63 16.03 -37.87
N PRO A 8 -18.63 16.22 -38.75
CA PRO A 8 -18.65 15.67 -40.10
C PRO A 8 -18.86 14.15 -40.10
N LYS A 9 -19.68 13.61 -41.02
CA LYS A 9 -20.02 12.18 -41.11
C LYS A 9 -18.79 11.27 -41.14
N ASN A 10 -17.77 11.68 -41.88
CA ASN A 10 -16.47 11.05 -42.00
C ASN A 10 -15.70 10.98 -40.67
N ARG A 11 -15.78 12.00 -39.80
CA ARG A 11 -15.19 11.94 -38.46
C ARG A 11 -15.94 11.00 -37.53
N LEU A 12 -17.28 10.99 -37.61
CA LEU A 12 -18.11 10.06 -36.85
C LEU A 12 -17.84 8.61 -37.29
N ALA A 13 -17.79 8.36 -38.59
CA ALA A 13 -17.48 7.04 -39.14
C ALA A 13 -16.08 6.57 -38.69
N LEU A 14 -15.08 7.45 -38.71
CA LEU A 14 -13.75 7.13 -38.22
C LEU A 14 -13.74 6.82 -36.71
N PHE A 15 -14.39 7.65 -35.89
CA PHE A 15 -14.45 7.45 -34.45
C PHE A 15 -15.13 6.12 -34.08
N TYR A 16 -16.32 5.86 -34.63
CA TYR A 16 -17.03 4.61 -34.37
C TYR A 16 -16.31 3.41 -34.97
N GLY A 17 -15.77 3.53 -36.19
CA GLY A 17 -15.00 2.46 -36.83
C GLY A 17 -13.78 2.07 -36.00
N ILE A 18 -12.96 3.04 -35.58
CA ILE A 18 -11.80 2.79 -34.71
C ILE A 18 -12.23 2.24 -33.36
N THR A 19 -13.29 2.77 -32.75
CA THR A 19 -13.79 2.29 -31.45
C THR A 19 -14.25 0.83 -31.54
N THR A 20 -15.04 0.49 -32.55
CA THR A 20 -15.52 -0.88 -32.79
C THR A 20 -14.36 -1.82 -33.08
N LEU A 21 -13.41 -1.44 -33.93
CA LEU A 21 -12.23 -2.24 -34.19
C LEU A 21 -11.42 -2.43 -32.91
N SER A 22 -11.18 -1.38 -32.13
CA SER A 22 -10.43 -1.47 -30.86
C SER A 22 -11.10 -2.42 -29.88
N LEU A 23 -12.43 -2.37 -29.75
CA LEU A 23 -13.19 -3.31 -28.93
C LEU A 23 -13.08 -4.74 -29.47
N ALA A 24 -13.24 -4.95 -30.79
CA ALA A 24 -13.12 -6.27 -31.40
C ALA A 24 -11.72 -6.87 -31.24
N PHE A 25 -10.66 -6.08 -31.46
CA PHE A 25 -9.28 -6.50 -31.28
C PHE A 25 -8.94 -6.75 -29.80
N SER A 26 -9.63 -6.10 -28.86
CA SER A 26 -9.46 -6.38 -27.42
C SER A 26 -9.86 -7.81 -27.04
N TYR A 27 -10.71 -8.47 -27.84
CA TYR A 27 -11.02 -9.89 -27.67
C TYR A 27 -9.87 -10.83 -28.07
N ILE A 28 -8.92 -10.37 -28.88
CA ILE A 28 -7.82 -11.20 -29.39
C ILE A 28 -6.72 -11.30 -28.32
N ASN A 29 -7.01 -12.06 -27.27
CA ASN A 29 -6.09 -12.40 -26.19
C ASN A 29 -6.50 -13.75 -25.56
N PRO A 30 -5.62 -14.44 -24.80
CA PRO A 30 -5.92 -15.76 -24.24
C PRO A 30 -7.17 -15.84 -23.34
N THR A 31 -7.62 -14.73 -22.75
CA THR A 31 -8.80 -14.67 -21.88
C THR A 31 -10.02 -14.04 -22.57
N GLY A 32 -9.92 -13.62 -23.84
CA GLY A 32 -11.04 -13.06 -24.59
C GLY A 32 -11.68 -11.87 -23.89
N TRP A 33 -13.02 -11.93 -23.72
CA TRP A 33 -13.80 -10.89 -23.04
C TRP A 33 -13.65 -10.90 -21.52
N ASP A 34 -13.14 -11.98 -20.92
CA ASP A 34 -12.95 -12.04 -19.46
C ASP A 34 -11.98 -10.95 -19.00
N ALA A 35 -10.97 -10.60 -19.81
CA ALA A 35 -10.08 -9.46 -19.55
C ALA A 35 -10.84 -8.15 -19.30
N PHE A 36 -11.91 -7.91 -20.07
CA PHE A 36 -12.74 -6.72 -19.91
C PHE A 36 -13.65 -6.82 -18.69
N LEU A 37 -14.19 -8.01 -18.43
CA LEU A 37 -15.11 -8.27 -17.33
C LEU A 37 -14.41 -8.40 -15.97
N ILE A 38 -13.09 -8.56 -15.90
CA ILE A 38 -12.32 -8.63 -14.63
C ILE A 38 -12.64 -7.45 -13.71
N ALA A 39 -12.78 -6.24 -14.24
CA ALA A 39 -13.06 -5.05 -13.43
C ALA A 39 -14.51 -4.97 -12.93
N LEU A 40 -15.44 -5.71 -13.57
CA LEU A 40 -16.89 -5.61 -13.35
C LEU A 40 -17.49 -6.87 -12.70
N SER A 41 -16.79 -8.00 -12.78
CA SER A 41 -17.30 -9.29 -12.35
C SER A 41 -16.93 -9.60 -10.88
N PRO A 42 -17.91 -9.98 -10.05
CA PRO A 42 -17.65 -10.41 -8.66
C PRO A 42 -16.67 -11.58 -8.54
N LYS A 43 -16.57 -12.43 -9.58
CA LYS A 43 -15.63 -13.55 -9.66
C LYS A 43 -14.19 -13.12 -9.38
N TYR A 44 -13.81 -11.92 -9.81
CA TYR A 44 -12.45 -11.40 -9.71
C TYR A 44 -12.27 -10.37 -8.58
N ALA A 45 -13.26 -10.22 -7.70
CA ALA A 45 -13.18 -9.29 -6.57
C ALA A 45 -12.00 -9.58 -5.63
N PHE A 46 -11.56 -10.84 -5.56
CA PHE A 46 -10.39 -11.24 -4.77
C PHE A 46 -9.09 -10.56 -5.22
N LEU A 47 -8.96 -10.17 -6.49
CA LEU A 47 -7.78 -9.44 -7.01
C LEU A 47 -7.64 -8.03 -6.42
N GLN A 48 -8.73 -7.46 -5.93
CA GLN A 48 -8.77 -6.13 -5.32
C GLN A 48 -8.73 -6.19 -3.80
N LYS A 49 -9.07 -7.35 -3.22
CA LYS A 49 -9.14 -7.55 -1.77
C LYS A 49 -7.74 -7.42 -1.17
N ASP A 50 -7.65 -6.67 -0.07
CA ASP A 50 -6.41 -6.40 0.70
C ASP A 50 -5.31 -5.64 -0.05
N VAL A 51 -5.56 -5.20 -1.29
CA VAL A 51 -4.65 -4.30 -1.99
C VAL A 51 -4.93 -2.87 -1.55
N GLN A 52 -3.95 -2.27 -0.86
CA GLN A 52 -4.08 -0.94 -0.23
C GLN A 52 -4.63 0.16 -1.16
N GLU A 53 -4.26 0.13 -2.44
CA GLU A 53 -4.67 1.12 -3.43
C GLU A 53 -6.16 1.06 -3.77
N TYR A 54 -6.79 -0.11 -3.62
CA TYR A 54 -8.22 -0.30 -3.83
C TYR A 54 -9.06 0.16 -2.64
N ALA A 55 -8.45 0.36 -1.47
CA ALA A 55 -9.14 0.95 -0.33
C ALA A 55 -9.41 2.45 -0.53
N SER A 56 -10.54 2.89 0.02
CA SER A 56 -10.99 4.28 -0.02
C SER A 56 -10.01 5.20 0.73
N PRO A 57 -9.76 6.43 0.24
CA PRO A 57 -9.01 7.44 1.01
C PRO A 57 -9.64 7.72 2.38
N PHE A 58 -10.97 7.61 2.48
CA PHE A 58 -11.69 7.78 3.75
C PHE A 58 -11.43 6.63 4.71
N PHE A 59 -11.30 5.40 4.21
CA PHE A 59 -10.90 4.26 5.03
C PHE A 59 -9.51 4.48 5.63
N HIS A 60 -8.54 4.90 4.81
CA HIS A 60 -7.18 5.20 5.28
C HIS A 60 -7.18 6.31 6.33
N TYR A 61 -7.98 7.36 6.12
CA TYR A 61 -8.09 8.49 7.03
C TYR A 61 -8.75 8.12 8.36
N LEU A 62 -9.90 7.45 8.32
CA LEU A 62 -10.66 7.07 9.51
C LEU A 62 -9.88 6.10 10.40
N ASN A 63 -9.12 5.19 9.79
CA ASN A 63 -8.23 4.25 10.49
C ASN A 63 -6.85 4.86 10.81
N LYS A 64 -6.64 6.16 10.54
CA LYS A 64 -5.39 6.90 10.79
C LYS A 64 -4.16 6.31 10.10
N LEU A 65 -4.35 5.49 9.06
CA LEU A 65 -3.30 4.84 8.30
C LEU A 65 -2.53 5.87 7.46
N GLN A 66 -3.27 6.73 6.75
CA GLN A 66 -2.75 7.82 5.92
C GLN A 66 -3.71 9.00 5.92
N GLY A 67 -3.18 10.22 5.81
CA GLY A 67 -3.98 11.43 5.64
C GLY A 67 -4.62 11.49 4.24
N ILE A 68 -5.70 12.24 4.10
CA ILE A 68 -6.29 12.52 2.78
C ILE A 68 -5.31 13.39 1.99
N ASN A 69 -5.02 12.99 0.74
CA ASN A 69 -4.19 13.79 -0.15
C ASN A 69 -4.79 15.20 -0.32
N THR A 70 -4.02 16.23 0.01
CA THR A 70 -4.49 17.63 0.01
C THR A 70 -4.94 18.08 -1.37
N GLY A 71 -4.22 17.69 -2.44
CA GLY A 71 -4.59 18.03 -3.82
C GLY A 71 -5.92 17.40 -4.21
N TYR A 72 -6.14 16.13 -3.84
CA TYR A 72 -7.43 15.47 -4.01
C TYR A 72 -8.55 16.20 -3.26
N ALA A 73 -8.35 16.53 -1.98
CA ALA A 73 -9.35 17.22 -1.16
C ALA A 73 -9.72 18.60 -1.71
N VAL A 74 -8.72 19.39 -2.15
CA VAL A 74 -8.95 20.71 -2.77
C VAL A 74 -9.78 20.58 -4.03
N LEU A 75 -9.42 19.67 -4.95
CA LEU A 75 -10.15 19.47 -6.20
C LEU A 75 -11.56 18.92 -5.97
N ALA A 76 -11.71 18.00 -5.01
CA ALA A 76 -12.98 17.42 -4.59
C ALA A 76 -13.96 18.49 -4.08
N CYS A 77 -13.47 19.53 -3.40
CA CYS A 77 -14.30 20.65 -2.93
C CYS A 77 -14.52 21.72 -4.00
N LEU A 78 -13.47 22.06 -4.76
CA LEU A 78 -13.50 23.14 -5.73
C LEU A 78 -14.42 22.84 -6.92
N PHE A 79 -14.43 21.59 -7.40
CA PHE A 79 -15.22 21.22 -8.56
C PHE A 79 -16.75 21.35 -8.34
N PRO A 80 -17.36 20.85 -7.25
CA PRO A 80 -18.76 21.10 -6.93
C PRO A 80 -19.10 22.58 -6.81
N ILE A 81 -18.23 23.38 -6.20
CA ILE A 81 -18.42 24.84 -6.08
C ILE A 81 -18.48 25.47 -7.48
N LEU A 82 -17.55 25.11 -8.37
CA LEU A 82 -17.57 25.60 -9.74
C LEU A 82 -18.80 25.14 -10.52
N LEU A 83 -19.25 23.89 -10.35
CA LEU A 83 -20.49 23.42 -10.97
C LEU A 83 -21.71 24.27 -10.56
N ILE A 84 -21.79 24.64 -9.28
CA ILE A 84 -22.86 25.49 -8.75
C ILE A 84 -22.75 26.91 -9.32
N ILE A 85 -21.57 27.53 -9.27
CA ILE A 85 -21.34 28.91 -9.76
C ILE A 85 -21.58 29.00 -11.27
N ARG A 86 -21.12 27.99 -12.04
CA ARG A 86 -21.29 27.95 -13.49
C ARG A 86 -22.71 27.62 -13.91
N ASN A 87 -23.58 27.14 -13.00
CA ASN A 87 -25.01 26.91 -13.17
C ASN A 87 -25.42 26.44 -14.58
N LYS A 88 -25.10 25.18 -14.92
CA LYS A 88 -25.40 24.52 -16.21
C LYS A 88 -24.71 25.09 -17.45
N LYS A 89 -23.72 25.99 -17.29
CA LYS A 89 -22.86 26.44 -18.42
C LYS A 89 -21.70 25.51 -18.72
N MET A 90 -21.41 24.57 -17.82
CA MET A 90 -20.36 23.58 -18.03
C MET A 90 -20.78 22.54 -19.06
N ASP A 91 -19.81 22.08 -19.84
CA ASP A 91 -20.01 20.98 -20.77
C ASP A 91 -20.38 19.70 -20.01
N LEU A 92 -21.42 19.00 -20.49
CA LEU A 92 -21.94 17.82 -19.80
C LEU A 92 -20.92 16.69 -19.75
N ALA A 93 -20.19 16.46 -20.83
CA ALA A 93 -19.21 15.39 -20.89
C ALA A 93 -18.08 15.66 -19.88
N GLN A 94 -17.64 16.91 -19.75
CA GLN A 94 -16.68 17.31 -18.72
C GLN A 94 -17.22 17.12 -17.30
N ALA A 95 -18.48 17.51 -17.07
CA ALA A 95 -19.12 17.34 -15.77
C ALA A 95 -19.24 15.86 -15.38
N ILE A 96 -19.72 15.01 -16.30
CA ILE A 96 -19.86 13.56 -16.10
C ILE A 96 -18.49 12.92 -15.88
N LEU A 97 -17.48 13.28 -16.68
CA LEU A 97 -16.14 12.69 -16.58
C LEU A 97 -15.50 12.99 -15.23
N VAL A 98 -15.50 14.25 -14.80
CA VAL A 98 -14.90 14.64 -13.52
C VAL A 98 -15.71 14.07 -12.35
N ALA A 99 -17.04 14.12 -12.40
CA ALA A 99 -17.89 13.54 -11.35
C ALA A 99 -17.72 12.02 -11.24
N GLY A 100 -17.65 11.31 -12.38
CA GLY A 100 -17.41 9.87 -12.42
C GLY A 100 -16.07 9.50 -11.81
N LEU A 101 -14.99 10.16 -12.25
CA LEU A 101 -13.65 9.95 -11.69
C LEU A 101 -13.55 10.33 -10.21
N PHE A 102 -14.26 11.38 -9.79
CA PHE A 102 -14.36 11.76 -8.39
C PHE A 102 -14.99 10.64 -7.55
N ILE A 103 -16.13 10.09 -7.99
CA ILE A 103 -16.80 8.97 -7.30
C ILE A 103 -15.87 7.75 -7.24
N MET A 104 -15.16 7.45 -8.33
CA MET A 104 -14.19 6.34 -8.37
C MET A 104 -13.03 6.58 -7.40
N ALA A 105 -12.47 7.80 -7.35
CA ALA A 105 -11.38 8.19 -6.44
C ALA A 105 -11.82 8.18 -4.96
N ALA A 106 -13.07 8.54 -4.68
CA ALA A 106 -13.66 8.42 -3.35
C ALA A 106 -13.79 6.96 -2.90
N LYS A 107 -14.09 6.04 -3.83
CA LYS A 107 -14.19 4.60 -3.56
C LYS A 107 -12.82 3.92 -3.45
N SER A 108 -11.85 4.30 -4.27
CA SER A 108 -10.51 3.71 -4.31
C SER A 108 -9.44 4.76 -4.56
N SER A 109 -8.42 4.76 -3.70
CA SER A 109 -7.29 5.69 -3.76
C SER A 109 -6.53 5.62 -5.08
N ARG A 110 -6.52 4.45 -5.75
CA ARG A 110 -5.93 4.23 -7.07
C ARG A 110 -6.46 5.19 -8.13
N PHE A 111 -7.74 5.58 -8.03
CA PHE A 111 -8.35 6.48 -9.02
C PHE A 111 -8.01 7.96 -8.84
N ILE A 112 -7.35 8.33 -7.74
CA ILE A 112 -6.85 9.71 -7.55
C ILE A 112 -5.89 10.11 -8.67
N ALA A 113 -5.06 9.17 -9.14
CA ALA A 113 -4.11 9.41 -10.23
C ALA A 113 -4.78 9.76 -11.56
N PHE A 114 -6.02 9.29 -11.79
CA PHE A 114 -6.80 9.64 -12.99
C PHE A 114 -7.66 10.87 -12.77
N PHE A 115 -8.29 10.98 -11.59
CA PHE A 115 -9.11 12.13 -11.22
C PHE A 115 -8.29 13.42 -11.22
N GLY A 116 -7.12 13.44 -10.59
CA GLY A 116 -6.31 14.64 -10.38
C GLY A 116 -6.04 15.41 -11.68
N PRO A 117 -5.36 14.82 -12.68
CA PRO A 117 -5.05 15.50 -13.94
C PRO A 117 -6.31 16.02 -14.66
N VAL A 118 -7.36 15.20 -14.74
CA VAL A 118 -8.60 15.57 -15.44
C VAL A 118 -9.33 16.69 -14.72
N ALA A 119 -9.46 16.59 -13.39
CA ALA A 119 -10.09 17.60 -12.57
C ALA A 119 -9.33 18.92 -12.65
N VAL A 120 -8.00 18.92 -12.60
CA VAL A 120 -7.17 20.13 -12.75
C VAL A 120 -7.42 20.80 -14.10
N MET A 121 -7.38 20.04 -15.20
CA MET A 121 -7.60 20.58 -16.54
C MET A 121 -8.98 21.21 -16.71
N VAL A 122 -10.04 20.51 -16.28
CA VAL A 122 -11.42 21.00 -16.41
C VAL A 122 -11.67 22.19 -15.49
N THR A 123 -11.27 22.08 -14.22
CA THR A 123 -11.43 23.14 -13.22
C THR A 123 -10.65 24.39 -13.64
N GLY A 124 -9.43 24.25 -14.14
CA GLY A 124 -8.62 25.36 -14.63
C GLY A 124 -9.28 26.09 -15.79
N LYS A 125 -9.76 25.34 -16.80
CA LYS A 125 -10.51 25.90 -17.93
C LYS A 125 -11.75 26.68 -17.45
N GLU A 126 -12.59 26.07 -16.63
CA GLU A 126 -13.85 26.70 -16.19
C GLU A 126 -13.62 27.88 -15.24
N THR A 127 -12.57 27.82 -14.42
CA THR A 127 -12.12 28.95 -13.60
C THR A 127 -11.66 30.10 -14.48
N ASN A 128 -10.89 29.84 -15.54
CA ASN A 128 -10.47 30.87 -16.48
C ASN A 128 -11.68 31.53 -17.18
N ILE A 129 -12.66 30.75 -17.64
CA ILE A 129 -13.88 31.31 -18.25
C ILE A 129 -14.64 32.16 -17.23
N LEU A 130 -14.80 31.67 -15.99
CA LEU A 130 -15.46 32.41 -14.92
C LEU A 130 -14.73 33.73 -14.63
N LEU A 131 -13.40 33.71 -14.51
CA LEU A 131 -12.60 34.91 -14.30
C LEU A 131 -12.76 35.89 -15.47
N GLN A 132 -12.73 35.41 -16.71
CA GLN A 132 -12.95 36.26 -17.88
C GLN A 132 -14.35 36.89 -17.87
N ASP A 133 -15.41 36.13 -17.57
CA ASP A 133 -16.78 36.63 -17.47
C ASP A 133 -16.93 37.69 -16.38
N LEU A 134 -16.32 37.47 -15.20
CA LEU A 134 -16.34 38.40 -14.07
C LEU A 134 -15.53 39.68 -14.36
N LEU A 135 -14.36 39.55 -14.99
CA LEU A 135 -13.46 40.66 -15.27
C LEU A 135 -13.91 41.49 -16.49
N LYS A 136 -14.55 40.87 -17.51
CA LYS A 136 -15.00 41.57 -18.73
C LYS A 136 -15.95 42.74 -18.45
N ASN A 137 -16.81 42.61 -17.44
CA ASN A 137 -17.86 43.59 -17.17
C ASN A 137 -17.51 44.60 -16.06
N ARG A 138 -16.34 44.48 -15.39
CA ARG A 138 -16.00 45.34 -14.23
C ARG A 138 -14.52 45.73 -14.10
N ALA A 139 -13.59 45.12 -14.84
CA ALA A 139 -12.16 45.35 -14.59
C ALA A 139 -11.56 46.46 -15.46
N THR A 140 -11.17 47.57 -14.83
CA THR A 140 -10.26 48.57 -15.43
C THR A 140 -8.88 47.94 -15.67
N LYS A 141 -8.11 48.47 -16.63
CA LYS A 141 -6.70 48.04 -16.91
C LYS A 141 -5.83 47.95 -15.63
N ARG A 142 -6.15 48.75 -14.60
CA ARG A 142 -5.47 48.75 -13.29
C ARG A 142 -5.74 47.48 -12.47
N ILE A 143 -6.97 46.98 -12.47
CA ILE A 143 -7.37 45.73 -11.77
C ILE A 143 -6.74 44.52 -12.45
N GLN A 144 -6.66 44.51 -13.78
CA GLN A 144 -5.99 43.45 -14.54
C GLN A 144 -4.49 43.40 -14.24
N LYS A 145 -3.80 44.55 -14.22
CA LYS A 145 -2.38 44.62 -13.81
C LYS A 145 -2.18 44.18 -12.36
N ALA A 146 -3.04 44.61 -11.44
CA ALA A 146 -2.97 44.18 -10.04
C ALA A 146 -3.21 42.67 -9.89
N GLY A 147 -4.18 42.10 -10.61
CA GLY A 147 -4.44 40.65 -10.63
C GLY A 147 -3.27 39.85 -11.19
N ALA A 148 -2.64 40.33 -12.26
CA ALA A 148 -1.41 39.73 -12.79
C ALA A 148 -0.26 39.79 -11.78
N SER A 149 -0.06 40.93 -11.11
CA SER A 149 0.94 41.07 -10.03
C SER A 149 0.66 40.12 -8.87
N VAL A 150 -0.59 40.00 -8.42
CA VAL A 150 -0.98 39.07 -7.34
C VAL A 150 -0.77 37.62 -7.78
N PHE A 151 -1.09 37.26 -9.02
CA PHE A 151 -0.83 35.93 -9.55
C PHE A 151 0.66 35.61 -9.65
N ILE A 152 1.48 36.57 -10.10
CA ILE A 152 2.94 36.44 -10.11
C ILE A 152 3.48 36.28 -8.69
N LEU A 153 2.99 37.09 -7.73
CA LEU A 153 3.36 36.97 -6.32
C LEU A 153 2.91 35.63 -5.72
N PHE A 154 1.75 35.12 -6.12
CA PHE A 154 1.27 33.80 -5.71
C PHE A 154 2.15 32.68 -6.28
N LEU A 155 2.51 32.74 -7.57
CA LEU A 155 3.45 31.80 -8.17
C LEU A 155 4.83 31.88 -7.52
N LEU A 156 5.33 33.08 -7.24
CA LEU A 156 6.58 33.30 -6.50
C LEU A 156 6.49 32.74 -5.09
N SER A 157 5.39 32.98 -4.38
CA SER A 157 5.16 32.45 -3.03
C SER A 157 5.09 30.92 -3.02
N ILE A 158 4.38 30.31 -3.96
CA ILE A 158 4.38 28.86 -4.18
C ILE A 158 5.79 28.36 -4.46
N THR A 159 6.52 29.02 -5.36
CA THR A 159 7.87 28.62 -5.74
C THR A 159 8.82 28.71 -4.55
N VAL A 160 8.79 29.80 -3.79
CA VAL A 160 9.57 29.99 -2.57
C VAL A 160 9.18 28.96 -1.51
N PHE A 161 7.88 28.69 -1.33
CA PHE A 161 7.40 27.66 -0.41
C PHE A 161 7.96 26.29 -0.79
N PHE A 162 7.87 25.91 -2.07
CA PHE A 162 8.44 24.67 -2.56
C PHE A 162 9.97 24.66 -2.44
N LEU A 163 10.68 25.76 -2.73
CA LEU A 163 12.14 25.80 -2.58
C LEU A 163 12.59 25.74 -1.10
N ALA A 164 11.82 26.34 -0.18
CA ALA A 164 12.16 26.40 1.24
C ALA A 164 11.77 25.13 2.00
N TYR A 165 10.63 24.52 1.66
CA TYR A 165 10.07 23.36 2.38
C TYR A 165 10.04 22.08 1.54
N GLY A 166 10.16 22.19 0.22
CA GLY A 166 10.27 21.05 -0.66
C GLY A 166 11.62 20.39 -0.48
N ASN A 167 11.61 19.13 -0.03
CA ASN A 167 12.81 18.33 0.09
C ASN A 167 13.26 17.82 -1.29
N PHE A 168 13.71 18.72 -2.16
CA PHE A 168 14.20 18.41 -3.49
C PHE A 168 15.54 17.66 -3.47
N ARG A 169 16.31 17.76 -2.36
CA ARG A 169 17.53 16.97 -2.14
C ARG A 169 17.25 15.46 -2.11
N GLY A 170 16.00 15.06 -1.82
CA GLY A 170 15.56 13.66 -1.89
C GLY A 170 15.08 13.20 -3.28
N ILE A 171 14.94 14.10 -4.26
CA ILE A 171 14.57 13.73 -5.63
C ILE A 171 15.85 13.33 -6.37
N ASN A 172 16.13 12.04 -6.35
CA ASN A 172 17.21 11.45 -7.14
C ASN A 172 16.61 10.64 -8.28
N PHE A 173 16.98 10.97 -9.51
CA PHE A 173 16.66 10.18 -10.70
C PHE A 173 17.66 9.02 -10.78
N GLY A 174 17.44 8.00 -9.97
CA GLY A 174 18.25 6.79 -9.94
C GLY A 174 17.42 5.56 -9.62
N VAL A 175 18.00 4.37 -9.81
CA VAL A 175 17.38 3.12 -9.39
C VAL A 175 17.18 3.15 -7.87
N ALA A 176 15.98 2.84 -7.39
CA ALA A 176 15.69 2.79 -5.96
C ALA A 176 16.54 1.68 -5.30
N LYS A 177 17.44 2.06 -4.39
CA LYS A 177 18.38 1.11 -3.76
C LYS A 177 18.03 0.74 -2.31
N ASN A 178 17.46 1.67 -1.52
CA ASN A 178 17.56 1.56 -0.05
C ASN A 178 16.25 1.75 0.74
N ARG A 179 15.06 1.74 0.11
CA ARG A 179 13.79 2.01 0.87
C ARG A 179 12.55 1.24 0.45
N THR A 180 12.47 0.75 -0.78
CA THR A 180 11.24 0.14 -1.31
C THR A 180 11.49 -1.20 -2.01
N VAL A 181 12.76 -1.61 -2.09
CA VAL A 181 13.20 -2.76 -2.86
C VAL A 181 14.29 -3.47 -2.05
N PRO A 182 14.26 -4.81 -1.94
CA PRO A 182 15.18 -5.56 -1.09
C PRO A 182 16.52 -5.83 -1.80
N VAL A 183 17.18 -4.79 -2.32
CA VAL A 183 18.39 -4.93 -3.15
C VAL A 183 19.48 -5.70 -2.41
N GLN A 184 19.80 -5.30 -1.17
CA GLN A 184 20.86 -5.91 -0.39
C GLN A 184 20.56 -7.36 0.01
N ALA A 185 19.30 -7.67 0.33
CA ALA A 185 18.87 -9.02 0.64
C ALA A 185 18.95 -9.96 -0.59
N VAL A 186 18.57 -9.46 -1.78
CA VAL A 186 18.74 -10.24 -3.03
C VAL A 186 20.21 -10.39 -3.40
N ASP A 187 21.03 -9.34 -3.23
CA ASP A 187 22.48 -9.43 -3.41
C ASP A 187 23.10 -10.48 -2.47
N PHE A 188 22.68 -10.52 -1.20
CA PHE A 188 23.10 -11.55 -0.24
C PHE A 188 22.68 -12.95 -0.71
N MET A 189 21.44 -13.12 -1.15
CA MET A 189 20.92 -14.39 -1.65
C MET A 189 21.70 -14.89 -2.87
N GLU A 190 21.98 -14.03 -3.84
CA GLU A 190 22.69 -14.37 -5.08
C GLU A 190 24.18 -14.66 -4.82
N ARG A 191 24.87 -13.81 -4.05
CA ARG A 191 26.31 -13.98 -3.75
C ARG A 191 26.59 -15.29 -3.03
N ASN A 192 25.68 -15.71 -2.14
CA ASN A 192 25.80 -16.95 -1.37
C ASN A 192 25.07 -18.13 -2.02
N ARG A 193 24.44 -17.95 -3.19
CA ARG A 193 23.77 -19.02 -3.96
C ARG A 193 22.78 -19.86 -3.13
N LEU A 194 21.98 -19.22 -2.29
CA LEU A 194 21.06 -19.91 -1.35
C LEU A 194 20.10 -20.87 -2.08
N PRO A 195 20.11 -22.20 -1.87
CA PRO A 195 19.38 -23.14 -2.74
C PRO A 195 17.88 -23.32 -2.42
N GLY A 196 17.10 -23.86 -3.36
CA GLY A 196 15.73 -24.35 -3.08
C GLY A 196 14.62 -23.30 -3.11
N ASN A 197 13.40 -23.73 -2.74
CA ASN A 197 12.18 -22.93 -2.88
C ASN A 197 12.12 -21.81 -1.84
N ILE A 198 11.74 -20.63 -2.34
CA ILE A 198 11.59 -19.41 -1.54
C ILE A 198 10.12 -19.18 -1.20
N TYR A 199 9.85 -18.84 0.05
CA TYR A 199 8.64 -18.13 0.44
C TYR A 199 9.00 -16.64 0.56
N ASN A 200 8.40 -15.81 -0.30
CA ASN A 200 8.72 -14.39 -0.34
C ASN A 200 7.48 -13.51 -0.09
N SER A 201 7.72 -12.30 0.41
CA SER A 201 6.66 -11.28 0.45
C SER A 201 6.23 -10.85 -0.96
N PRO A 202 4.94 -10.59 -1.21
CA PRO A 202 4.40 -10.21 -2.50
C PRO A 202 5.09 -8.97 -3.09
N ALA A 203 5.40 -7.99 -2.23
CA ALA A 203 6.12 -6.77 -2.60
C ALA A 203 7.50 -7.03 -3.20
N PHE A 204 8.12 -8.17 -2.87
CA PHE A 204 9.45 -8.55 -3.37
C PHE A 204 9.38 -9.43 -4.62
N GLY A 205 8.25 -10.08 -4.90
CA GLY A 205 8.13 -11.09 -5.95
C GLY A 205 8.52 -10.58 -7.33
N GLY A 206 8.05 -9.39 -7.73
CA GLY A 206 8.43 -8.80 -9.01
C GLY A 206 9.95 -8.53 -9.11
N TYR A 207 10.58 -8.08 -8.02
CA TYR A 207 12.00 -7.79 -8.00
C TYR A 207 12.87 -9.05 -8.01
N ILE A 208 12.50 -10.07 -7.22
CA ILE A 208 13.17 -11.37 -7.21
C ILE A 208 13.05 -12.03 -8.59
N THR A 209 11.86 -12.00 -9.20
CA THR A 209 11.64 -12.52 -10.57
C THR A 209 12.55 -11.83 -11.58
N TRP A 210 12.64 -10.49 -11.52
CA TRP A 210 13.51 -9.74 -12.43
C TRP A 210 15.00 -10.09 -12.28
N ARG A 211 15.44 -10.36 -11.05
CA ARG A 211 16.86 -10.63 -10.72
C ARG A 211 17.28 -12.07 -10.94
N ALA A 212 16.41 -13.03 -10.61
CA ALA A 212 16.77 -14.42 -10.44
C ALA A 212 16.03 -15.39 -11.37
N TYR A 213 15.10 -14.94 -12.22
CA TYR A 213 14.48 -15.81 -13.23
C TYR A 213 15.46 -16.12 -14.38
N PRO A 214 15.53 -17.36 -14.89
CA PRO A 214 14.70 -18.53 -14.55
C PRO A 214 15.21 -19.38 -13.38
N ASP A 215 16.39 -19.08 -12.84
CA ASP A 215 17.07 -19.91 -11.82
C ASP A 215 16.28 -20.03 -10.51
N ARG A 216 15.45 -19.03 -10.18
CA ARG A 216 14.56 -19.03 -9.00
C ARG A 216 13.16 -18.54 -9.35
N MET A 217 12.19 -19.37 -8.98
CA MET A 217 10.78 -19.03 -9.01
C MET A 217 10.36 -18.39 -7.69
N THR A 218 9.57 -17.32 -7.75
CA THR A 218 8.96 -16.71 -6.56
C THR A 218 7.71 -17.46 -6.13
N PHE A 219 7.43 -17.47 -4.83
CA PHE A 219 6.17 -17.98 -4.29
C PHE A 219 4.97 -17.17 -4.79
N ILE A 220 5.10 -15.84 -4.73
CA ILE A 220 4.03 -14.90 -5.10
C ILE A 220 4.60 -13.53 -5.46
N ASP A 221 3.83 -12.75 -6.21
CA ASP A 221 4.12 -11.35 -6.53
C ASP A 221 2.86 -10.46 -6.42
N THR A 222 3.04 -9.15 -6.65
CA THR A 222 2.01 -8.11 -6.51
C THR A 222 0.84 -8.23 -7.48
N ARG A 223 0.86 -9.14 -8.46
CA ARG A 223 -0.27 -9.38 -9.37
C ARG A 223 -1.35 -10.25 -8.73
N TRP A 224 -0.98 -11.05 -7.72
CA TRP A 224 -1.93 -11.86 -6.94
C TRP A 224 -2.87 -12.71 -7.83
N ILE A 225 -2.36 -13.32 -8.90
CA ILE A 225 -3.22 -13.93 -9.94
C ILE A 225 -3.91 -15.25 -9.54
N ASN A 226 -3.40 -15.95 -8.52
CA ASN A 226 -3.95 -17.24 -8.06
C ASN A 226 -4.49 -17.11 -6.64
N SER A 227 -5.82 -17.16 -6.49
CA SER A 227 -6.53 -17.01 -5.20
C SER A 227 -6.07 -17.99 -4.13
N THR A 228 -5.86 -19.26 -4.47
CA THR A 228 -5.47 -20.32 -3.53
C THR A 228 -4.11 -20.01 -2.93
N VAL A 229 -3.13 -19.71 -3.78
CA VAL A 229 -1.77 -19.34 -3.34
C VAL A 229 -1.79 -18.07 -2.49
N GLN A 230 -2.71 -17.12 -2.77
CA GLN A 230 -2.83 -15.95 -1.89
C GLN A 230 -3.29 -16.30 -0.48
N PHE A 231 -4.27 -17.20 -0.35
CA PHE A 231 -4.80 -17.59 0.97
C PHE A 231 -3.75 -18.37 1.75
N GLU A 232 -3.06 -19.30 1.10
CA GLU A 232 -1.97 -20.06 1.72
C GLU A 232 -0.80 -19.16 2.10
N TRP A 233 -0.45 -18.18 1.25
CA TRP A 233 0.53 -17.15 1.62
C TRP A 233 0.11 -16.42 2.90
N ARG A 234 -1.15 -15.98 2.99
CA ARG A 234 -1.67 -15.29 4.19
C ARG A 234 -1.62 -16.19 5.42
N TRP A 235 -2.02 -17.46 5.30
CA TRP A 235 -1.98 -18.40 6.42
C TRP A 235 -0.55 -18.66 6.92
N ILE A 236 0.44 -18.67 6.03
CA ILE A 236 1.85 -18.72 6.41
C ILE A 236 2.27 -17.40 7.08
N ASN A 237 1.97 -16.25 6.46
CA ASN A 237 2.33 -14.91 6.95
C ASN A 237 1.80 -14.62 8.36
N ASP A 238 0.56 -15.06 8.62
CA ASP A 238 -0.15 -14.85 9.89
C ASP A 238 0.15 -15.96 10.91
N ALA A 239 1.08 -16.88 10.58
CA ALA A 239 1.46 -18.03 11.39
C ALA A 239 0.24 -18.81 11.91
N LEU A 240 -0.75 -19.03 11.04
CA LEU A 240 -2.04 -19.58 11.42
C LEU A 240 -1.93 -21.06 11.80
N ASP A 241 -2.51 -21.43 12.95
CA ASP A 241 -2.50 -22.81 13.45
C ASP A 241 -3.56 -23.69 12.76
N SER A 242 -4.79 -23.19 12.61
CA SER A 242 -5.93 -23.93 12.04
C SER A 242 -6.94 -22.97 11.39
N ILE A 243 -7.63 -23.44 10.34
CA ILE A 243 -8.78 -22.73 9.74
C ILE A 243 -10.13 -23.25 10.26
N TYR A 244 -10.13 -24.34 11.03
CA TYR A 244 -11.34 -25.02 11.49
C TYR A 244 -11.55 -24.94 13.01
N SER A 245 -10.52 -24.58 13.77
CA SER A 245 -10.55 -24.54 15.23
C SER A 245 -9.76 -23.35 15.76
N GLU A 246 -10.20 -22.78 16.88
CA GLU A 246 -9.47 -21.70 17.57
C GLU A 246 -8.18 -22.22 18.22
N GLU A 247 -8.20 -23.47 18.68
CA GLU A 247 -7.04 -24.15 19.27
C GLU A 247 -6.59 -25.32 18.39
N LEU A 248 -5.28 -25.53 18.36
CA LEU A 248 -4.68 -26.67 17.68
C LEU A 248 -4.76 -27.89 18.60
N HIS A 249 -5.38 -28.98 18.14
CA HIS A 249 -5.40 -30.22 18.88
C HIS A 249 -3.97 -30.73 19.15
N GLU A 250 -3.77 -31.30 20.33
CA GLU A 250 -2.47 -31.82 20.78
C GLU A 250 -1.87 -32.79 19.75
N GLY A 251 -0.56 -32.65 19.51
CA GLY A 251 0.19 -33.47 18.54
C GLY A 251 -0.03 -33.11 17.07
N ARG A 252 -0.90 -32.15 16.73
CA ARG A 252 -1.03 -31.65 15.35
C ARG A 252 0.00 -30.56 15.09
N GLN A 253 0.52 -30.51 13.86
CA GLN A 253 1.35 -29.41 13.41
C GLN A 253 0.49 -28.22 12.95
N PRO A 254 0.89 -26.98 13.28
CA PRO A 254 0.27 -25.77 12.76
C PRO A 254 0.15 -25.75 11.24
N LEU A 255 -0.95 -25.19 10.72
CA LEU A 255 -1.20 -25.08 9.28
C LEU A 255 -0.05 -24.36 8.56
N TRP A 256 0.48 -23.27 9.10
CA TRP A 256 1.60 -22.55 8.48
C TRP A 256 2.84 -23.44 8.28
N ARG A 257 3.19 -24.29 9.26
CA ARG A 257 4.32 -25.26 9.13
C ARG A 257 4.03 -26.29 8.05
N ARG A 258 2.82 -26.86 8.06
CA ARG A 258 2.39 -27.84 7.06
C ARG A 258 2.44 -27.28 5.64
N LEU A 259 2.12 -25.99 5.45
CA LEU A 259 2.21 -25.32 4.16
C LEU A 259 3.67 -25.09 3.75
N LEU A 260 4.54 -24.65 4.67
CA LEU A 260 5.98 -24.54 4.39
C LEU A 260 6.57 -25.89 3.96
N ASP A 261 6.14 -26.99 4.58
CA ASP A 261 6.57 -28.34 4.22
C ASP A 261 5.96 -28.81 2.88
N HIS A 262 4.66 -28.56 2.65
CA HIS A 262 3.98 -28.86 1.39
C HIS A 262 4.68 -28.24 0.18
N TYR A 263 5.13 -27.00 0.32
CA TYR A 263 5.85 -26.25 -0.70
C TYR A 263 7.37 -26.48 -0.71
N ASN A 264 7.89 -27.33 0.17
CA ASN A 264 9.31 -27.59 0.37
C ASN A 264 10.12 -26.29 0.55
N ILE A 265 9.60 -25.37 1.37
CA ILE A 265 10.23 -24.08 1.64
C ILE A 265 11.37 -24.29 2.63
N ASN A 266 12.56 -23.89 2.21
CA ASN A 266 13.77 -23.85 3.03
C ASN A 266 14.38 -22.45 3.11
N LEU A 267 13.83 -21.48 2.36
CA LEU A 267 14.24 -20.08 2.34
C LEU A 267 13.02 -19.19 2.52
N ILE A 268 13.02 -18.34 3.54
CA ILE A 268 11.99 -17.34 3.77
C ILE A 268 12.62 -15.96 3.58
N MET A 269 12.04 -15.14 2.72
CA MET A 269 12.45 -13.76 2.48
C MET A 269 11.26 -12.81 2.68
N ILE A 270 11.17 -12.21 3.85
CA ILE A 270 9.95 -11.53 4.30
C ILE A 270 10.22 -10.07 4.67
N ASN A 271 9.26 -9.20 4.33
CA ASN A 271 9.28 -7.79 4.74
C ASN A 271 8.98 -7.64 6.22
N LEU A 272 9.63 -6.68 6.89
CA LEU A 272 9.42 -6.44 8.32
C LEU A 272 8.03 -5.90 8.66
N MET A 273 7.42 -5.17 7.72
CA MET A 273 6.08 -4.60 7.88
C MET A 273 5.35 -4.54 6.56
N ASP A 274 4.06 -4.82 6.59
CA ASP A 274 3.15 -4.58 5.47
C ASP A 274 2.94 -3.08 5.19
N ALA A 275 2.14 -2.79 4.17
CA ALA A 275 1.84 -1.43 3.75
C ALA A 275 1.01 -0.64 4.79
N TYR A 276 0.41 -1.32 5.77
CA TYR A 276 -0.35 -0.77 6.89
C TYR A 276 0.48 -0.58 8.16
N GLY A 277 1.75 -0.99 8.17
CA GLY A 277 2.62 -0.87 9.34
C GLY A 277 2.47 -2.01 10.35
N THR A 278 1.98 -3.17 9.90
CA THR A 278 1.84 -4.39 10.70
C THR A 278 2.99 -5.33 10.40
N ALA A 279 3.70 -5.80 11.42
CA ALA A 279 4.66 -6.89 11.24
C ALA A 279 3.92 -8.23 11.03
N PRO A 280 4.36 -9.07 10.06
CA PRO A 280 3.90 -10.45 9.95
C PRO A 280 4.03 -11.22 11.26
N GLU A 281 3.01 -11.98 11.64
CA GLU A 281 3.06 -12.82 12.84
C GLU A 281 4.14 -13.91 12.70
N LEU A 282 4.41 -14.36 11.47
CA LEU A 282 5.51 -15.27 11.16
C LEU A 282 6.87 -14.76 11.65
N LEU A 283 7.13 -13.44 11.62
CA LEU A 283 8.37 -12.87 12.15
C LEU A 283 8.48 -12.96 13.67
N LEU A 284 7.36 -13.13 14.38
CA LEU A 284 7.33 -13.35 15.82
C LEU A 284 7.43 -14.83 16.19
N LYS A 285 7.06 -15.74 15.27
CA LYS A 285 7.13 -17.19 15.48
C LYS A 285 8.44 -17.86 15.04
N LEU A 286 9.07 -17.38 13.97
CA LEU A 286 10.36 -17.93 13.50
C LEU A 286 11.50 -17.84 14.54
N PRO A 287 11.59 -16.79 15.38
CA PRO A 287 12.58 -16.76 16.46
C PRO A 287 12.42 -17.92 17.47
N GLU A 288 11.19 -18.33 17.76
CA GLU A 288 10.88 -19.43 18.68
C GLU A 288 11.18 -20.81 18.05
N ASP A 289 11.22 -20.89 16.72
CA ASP A 289 11.37 -22.15 15.99
C ASP A 289 12.84 -22.49 15.71
N ARG A 290 13.37 -23.50 16.40
CA ARG A 290 14.76 -23.99 16.22
C ARG A 290 15.05 -24.54 14.83
N GLN A 291 14.02 -24.84 14.03
CA GLN A 291 14.20 -25.30 12.65
C GLN A 291 14.63 -24.18 11.70
N TRP A 292 14.54 -22.91 12.11
CA TRP A 292 14.87 -21.76 11.26
C TRP A 292 15.99 -20.93 11.87
N ALA A 293 16.99 -20.59 11.07
CA ALA A 293 18.09 -19.71 11.41
C ALA A 293 17.93 -18.37 10.69
N LEU A 294 18.16 -17.27 11.39
CA LEU A 294 18.18 -15.93 10.81
C LEU A 294 19.58 -15.68 10.22
N VAL A 295 19.69 -15.46 8.92
CA VAL A 295 21.00 -15.30 8.24
C VAL A 295 21.21 -13.92 7.65
N TYR A 296 20.14 -13.12 7.54
CA TYR A 296 20.22 -11.74 7.08
C TYR A 296 19.03 -10.95 7.62
N ALA A 297 19.28 -9.71 8.04
CA ALA A 297 18.23 -8.75 8.36
C ALA A 297 18.70 -7.32 8.10
N ASP A 298 17.83 -6.52 7.46
CA ASP A 298 17.96 -5.07 7.35
C ASP A 298 16.61 -4.39 7.67
N SER A 299 16.50 -3.07 7.47
CA SER A 299 15.27 -2.32 7.75
C SER A 299 14.09 -2.62 6.81
N ILE A 300 14.30 -3.44 5.77
CA ILE A 300 13.30 -3.78 4.76
C ILE A 300 12.93 -5.27 4.84
N CYS A 301 13.91 -6.14 4.99
CA CYS A 301 13.80 -7.58 4.76
C CYS A 301 14.56 -8.40 5.80
N ALA A 302 13.97 -9.54 6.17
CA ALA A 302 14.63 -10.62 6.89
C ALA A 302 14.73 -11.86 5.99
N ILE A 303 15.84 -12.60 6.11
CA ILE A 303 16.02 -13.91 5.48
C ILE A 303 16.23 -14.96 6.56
N PHE A 304 15.34 -15.94 6.58
CA PHE A 304 15.47 -17.14 7.38
C PHE A 304 15.74 -18.34 6.46
N VAL A 305 16.60 -19.24 6.92
CA VAL A 305 16.87 -20.51 6.25
C VAL A 305 16.53 -21.67 7.18
N ARG A 306 16.02 -22.76 6.63
CA ARG A 306 15.74 -23.96 7.41
C ARG A 306 17.06 -24.64 7.76
N ASN A 307 17.20 -25.14 8.99
CA ASN A 307 18.35 -25.90 9.46
C ASN A 307 18.35 -27.29 8.83
N VAL A 308 18.86 -27.35 7.60
CA VAL A 308 19.04 -28.57 6.78
C VAL A 308 20.46 -28.56 6.20
N PRO A 309 21.02 -29.72 5.81
CA PRO A 309 22.41 -29.80 5.34
C PRO A 309 22.76 -28.84 4.19
N ALA A 310 21.81 -28.51 3.33
CA ALA A 310 22.01 -27.56 2.23
C ALA A 310 22.35 -26.12 2.69
N TYR A 311 22.04 -25.78 3.95
CA TYR A 311 22.23 -24.46 4.53
C TYR A 311 23.27 -24.41 5.64
N GLU A 312 23.90 -25.53 5.99
CA GLU A 312 24.85 -25.63 7.11
C GLU A 312 25.95 -24.55 7.02
N HIS A 313 26.65 -24.46 5.89
CA HIS A 313 27.69 -23.43 5.67
C HIS A 313 27.17 -21.98 5.75
N ILE A 314 25.91 -21.74 5.36
CA ILE A 314 25.30 -20.40 5.43
C ILE A 314 25.01 -20.05 6.89
N ILE A 315 24.49 -21.01 7.66
CA ILE A 315 24.17 -20.84 9.07
C ILE A 315 25.46 -20.59 9.86
N GLU A 316 26.48 -21.42 9.67
CA GLU A 316 27.78 -21.26 10.33
C GLU A 316 28.42 -19.88 10.10
N GLN A 317 28.29 -19.35 8.89
CA GLN A 317 28.93 -18.09 8.51
C GLN A 317 28.09 -16.84 8.84
N PHE A 318 26.77 -16.93 8.74
CA PHE A 318 25.89 -15.76 8.73
C PHE A 318 24.78 -15.76 9.78
N GLU A 319 24.65 -16.81 10.59
CA GLU A 319 23.61 -16.83 11.62
C GLU A 319 23.73 -15.61 12.54
N GLN A 320 22.60 -14.94 12.72
CA GLN A 320 22.45 -13.78 13.58
C GLN A 320 21.61 -14.14 14.80
N PRO A 321 21.83 -13.48 15.94
CA PRO A 321 20.91 -13.57 17.06
C PRO A 321 19.48 -13.27 16.61
N LYS A 322 18.55 -14.20 16.85
CA LYS A 322 17.14 -14.07 16.42
C LYS A 322 16.44 -12.85 17.04
N GLU A 323 16.92 -12.39 18.20
CA GLU A 323 16.48 -11.15 18.85
C GLU A 323 16.67 -9.90 17.96
N ASN A 324 17.60 -9.94 17.00
CA ASN A 324 17.81 -8.85 16.05
C ASN A 324 16.53 -8.51 15.27
N ILE A 325 15.67 -9.49 14.97
CA ILE A 325 14.38 -9.21 14.31
C ILE A 325 13.48 -8.34 15.18
N TYR A 326 13.37 -8.66 16.47
CA TYR A 326 12.60 -7.85 17.39
C TYR A 326 13.15 -6.44 17.49
N ASN A 327 14.48 -6.30 17.60
CA ASN A 327 15.14 -5.00 17.69
C ASN A 327 14.91 -4.13 16.45
N ILE A 328 14.97 -4.71 15.24
CA ILE A 328 14.72 -3.95 14.01
C ILE A 328 13.23 -3.58 13.90
N ILE A 329 12.31 -4.50 14.21
CA ILE A 329 10.86 -4.22 14.21
C ILE A 329 10.55 -3.09 15.22
N ILE A 330 11.16 -3.13 16.41
CA ILE A 330 11.01 -2.08 17.43
C ILE A 330 11.52 -0.75 16.90
N ALA A 331 12.74 -0.70 16.36
CA ALA A 331 13.34 0.52 15.83
C ALA A 331 12.49 1.15 14.72
N GLU A 332 12.08 0.35 13.73
CA GLU A 332 11.24 0.82 12.62
C GLU A 332 9.85 1.26 13.08
N SER A 333 9.23 0.50 13.99
CA SER A 333 7.90 0.83 14.50
C SER A 333 7.93 2.11 15.34
N ALA A 334 8.90 2.23 16.25
CA ALA A 334 9.07 3.39 17.11
C ALA A 334 9.32 4.63 16.25
N TYR A 335 10.29 4.58 15.33
CA TYR A 335 10.57 5.67 14.41
C TYR A 335 9.33 6.11 13.64
N LYS A 336 8.60 5.18 13.01
CA LYS A 336 7.40 5.53 12.23
C LYS A 336 6.26 6.02 13.12
N SER A 337 6.12 5.51 14.34
CA SER A 337 5.07 5.94 15.26
C SER A 337 5.23 7.40 15.72
N VAL A 338 6.45 7.93 15.79
CA VAL A 338 6.69 9.33 16.16
C VAL A 338 6.12 10.28 15.10
N TYR A 339 6.29 9.97 13.82
CA TYR A 339 5.90 10.85 12.71
C TYR A 339 4.52 10.55 12.14
N LYS A 340 3.98 9.36 12.38
CA LYS A 340 2.69 8.93 11.82
C LYS A 340 1.69 8.66 12.94
N GLN A 341 0.45 9.11 12.72
CA GLN A 341 -0.70 8.85 13.60
C GLN A 341 -1.25 7.42 13.50
N ASN A 342 -0.67 6.59 12.63
CA ASN A 342 -1.09 5.21 12.42
C ASN A 342 -0.90 4.39 13.71
N PRO A 343 -1.98 3.80 14.27
CA PRO A 343 -1.91 2.98 15.47
C PRO A 343 -1.21 1.64 15.25
N ASN A 344 -1.16 1.11 14.02
CA ASN A 344 -0.61 -0.21 13.74
C ASN A 344 0.88 -0.34 14.09
N TYR A 345 1.65 0.75 13.98
CA TYR A 345 3.05 0.73 14.43
C TYR A 345 3.17 0.49 15.94
N LEU A 346 2.25 1.04 16.75
CA LEU A 346 2.21 0.82 18.19
C LEU A 346 1.63 -0.56 18.55
N ILE A 347 0.68 -1.06 17.75
CA ILE A 347 0.20 -2.45 17.88
C ILE A 347 1.34 -3.42 17.61
N THR A 348 2.11 -3.21 16.54
CA THR A 348 3.29 -4.01 16.20
C THR A 348 4.33 -3.97 17.31
N LEU A 349 4.60 -2.80 17.89
CA LEU A 349 5.45 -2.69 19.09
C LEU A 349 4.94 -3.53 20.24
N GLY A 350 3.65 -3.41 20.56
CA GLY A 350 3.02 -4.18 21.64
C GLY A 350 3.16 -5.69 21.43
N LYS A 351 2.87 -6.17 20.21
CA LYS A 351 3.04 -7.58 19.84
C LYS A 351 4.49 -8.04 19.96
N THR A 352 5.43 -7.21 19.52
CA THR A 352 6.86 -7.53 19.56
C THR A 352 7.37 -7.61 20.99
N PHE A 353 7.05 -6.63 21.84
CA PHE A 353 7.42 -6.67 23.25
C PHE A 353 6.77 -7.83 23.99
N TYR A 354 5.52 -8.16 23.66
CA TYR A 354 4.83 -9.32 24.21
C TYR A 354 5.56 -10.62 23.86
N ALA A 355 5.93 -10.81 22.60
CA ALA A 355 6.72 -11.98 22.16
C ALA A 355 8.11 -12.06 22.84
N MET A 356 8.68 -10.92 23.24
CA MET A 356 9.92 -10.87 24.02
C MET A 356 9.70 -11.12 25.53
N GLY A 357 8.47 -11.30 26.00
CA GLY A 357 8.14 -11.40 27.43
C GLY A 357 8.24 -10.07 28.20
N ARG A 358 8.40 -8.94 27.50
CA ARG A 358 8.48 -7.59 28.06
C ARG A 358 7.08 -7.00 28.24
N LEU A 359 6.32 -7.58 29.16
CA LEU A 359 4.90 -7.29 29.35
C LEU A 359 4.61 -5.80 29.68
N GLU A 360 5.45 -5.14 30.47
CA GLU A 360 5.29 -3.71 30.80
C GLU A 360 5.37 -2.79 29.57
N ASP A 361 6.35 -3.05 28.70
CA ASP A 361 6.53 -2.32 27.45
C ASP A 361 5.40 -2.63 26.46
N ALA A 362 4.94 -3.88 26.42
CA ALA A 362 3.82 -4.32 25.59
C ALA A 362 2.52 -3.59 25.98
N VAL A 363 2.18 -3.57 27.27
CA VAL A 363 1.02 -2.83 27.80
C VAL A 363 1.13 -1.35 27.46
N THR A 364 2.32 -0.75 27.68
CA THR A 364 2.56 0.66 27.35
C THR A 364 2.28 0.95 25.89
N ALA A 365 2.83 0.14 24.97
CA ALA A 365 2.62 0.29 23.54
C ALA A 365 1.14 0.13 23.16
N TYR A 366 0.44 -0.88 23.68
CA TYR A 366 -0.99 -1.07 23.43
C TYR A 366 -1.85 0.08 23.99
N ARG A 367 -1.52 0.64 25.15
CA ARG A 367 -2.20 1.82 25.70
C ARG A 367 -2.01 3.04 24.79
N TYR A 368 -0.81 3.28 24.26
CA TYR A 368 -0.60 4.34 23.27
C TYR A 368 -1.39 4.08 21.97
N ALA A 369 -1.45 2.82 21.52
CA ALA A 369 -2.27 2.45 20.36
C ALA A 369 -3.77 2.73 20.61
N SER A 370 -4.26 2.38 21.81
CA SER A 370 -5.63 2.63 22.27
C SER A 370 -5.94 4.13 22.34
N LYS A 371 -5.01 4.96 22.81
CA LYS A 371 -5.14 6.43 22.76
C LYS A 371 -5.30 6.95 21.32
N ARG A 372 -4.60 6.35 20.36
CA ARG A 372 -4.75 6.70 18.93
C ARG A 372 -6.05 6.17 18.35
N MET A 373 -6.58 5.05 18.82
CA MET A 373 -7.81 4.48 18.30
C MET A 373 -8.73 3.94 19.43
N PRO A 374 -9.36 4.85 20.20
CA PRO A 374 -10.04 4.48 21.45
C PRO A 374 -11.31 3.64 21.25
N GLY A 375 -11.84 3.58 20.03
CA GLY A 375 -12.98 2.74 19.67
C GLY A 375 -12.64 1.29 19.31
N ASN A 376 -11.34 0.95 19.20
CA ASN A 376 -10.96 -0.39 18.75
C ASN A 376 -10.99 -1.40 19.91
N LEU A 377 -11.95 -2.34 19.85
CA LEU A 377 -12.16 -3.37 20.87
C LEU A 377 -11.02 -4.37 20.95
N TRP A 378 -10.36 -4.69 19.84
CA TRP A 378 -9.23 -5.62 19.81
C TRP A 378 -8.03 -5.06 20.58
N ILE A 379 -7.70 -3.77 20.40
CA ILE A 379 -6.61 -3.14 21.16
C ILE A 379 -6.94 -3.10 22.65
N LYS A 380 -8.18 -2.74 23.01
CA LYS A 380 -8.63 -2.74 24.41
C LYS A 380 -8.48 -4.13 25.05
N LYS A 381 -8.99 -5.16 24.38
CA LYS A 381 -8.84 -6.55 24.81
C LYS A 381 -7.36 -6.92 25.03
N LYS A 382 -6.47 -6.51 24.12
CA LYS A 382 -5.02 -6.75 24.27
C LYS A 382 -4.38 -6.00 25.44
N VAL A 383 -4.82 -4.78 25.73
CA VAL A 383 -4.40 -4.06 26.96
C VAL A 383 -4.83 -4.86 28.19
N ASP A 384 -6.10 -5.23 28.28
CA ASP A 384 -6.68 -5.90 29.45
C ASP A 384 -6.03 -7.28 29.69
N GLU A 385 -5.86 -8.09 28.63
CA GLU A 385 -5.20 -9.39 28.68
C GLU A 385 -3.75 -9.28 29.18
N THR A 386 -2.98 -8.36 28.59
CA THR A 386 -1.55 -8.22 28.94
C THR A 386 -1.38 -7.64 30.34
N GLU A 387 -2.28 -6.75 30.78
CA GLU A 387 -2.28 -6.23 32.14
C GLU A 387 -2.63 -7.29 33.18
N ALA A 388 -3.57 -8.19 32.88
CA ALA A 388 -3.91 -9.30 33.76
C ALA A 388 -2.72 -10.25 33.91
N GLU A 389 -2.06 -10.60 32.80
CA GLU A 389 -0.86 -11.45 32.81
C GLU A 389 0.31 -10.80 33.58
N LEU A 390 0.54 -9.49 33.39
CA LEU A 390 1.56 -8.76 34.12
C LEU A 390 1.29 -8.74 35.64
N LYS A 391 0.02 -8.60 36.07
CA LYS A 391 -0.33 -8.66 37.49
C LYS A 391 -0.05 -10.04 38.07
N GLN A 392 -0.48 -11.10 37.39
CA GLN A 392 -0.22 -12.47 37.82
C GLN A 392 1.29 -12.72 37.98
N LYS A 393 2.10 -12.30 37.01
CA LYS A 393 3.57 -12.43 37.06
C LYS A 393 4.24 -11.64 38.19
N ASN A 394 3.62 -10.57 38.68
CA ASN A 394 4.13 -9.77 39.80
C ASN A 394 3.65 -10.28 41.17
N GLU A 395 2.63 -11.13 41.18
CA GLU A 395 2.09 -11.79 42.39
C GLU A 395 2.78 -13.13 42.66
N ASP A 396 3.26 -13.82 41.61
CA ASP A 396 4.15 -14.99 41.65
C ASP A 396 5.62 -14.58 41.91
#